data_AF-A0A8I1WCS2-F1
#
_entry.id   AF-A0A8I1WCS2-F1
#
_cell.length_a   1.000
_cell.length_b   1.000
_cell.length_c   1.000
_cell.angle_alpha   90.00
_cell.angle_beta   90.00
_cell.angle_gamma   90.00
#
_symmetry.space_group_name_H-M   'P 1'
#
loop_
_entity.id
_entity.type
_entity.pdbx_description
1 polymer ?
#
loop_
_entity_poly.entity_id
_entity_poly.type
_entity_poly.pdbx_seq_one_letter_code
_entity_poly.pdbx_strand_id
1 'polypeptide(L)' 'MNFISTAVKFTEKVFLRMDARSKAISRGTYCIDITVTDSGLGIVPELIPQPFQPFS' A
#
# COMPACT_ATOMS: atom_id res chain seq x y z
N MET A 1 9.23 -0.19 2.22
CA MET A 1 7.81 -0.49 1.93
C MET A 1 7.64 -0.90 0.47
N ASN A 2 7.12 -2.10 0.22
CA ASN A 2 6.69 -2.52 -1.12
C ASN A 2 5.25 -3.02 -1.02
N PHE A 3 4.30 -2.07 -1.08
CA PHE A 3 2.87 -2.33 -0.94
C PHE A 3 2.32 -3.28 -2.00
N ILE A 4 2.89 -3.26 -3.20
CA ILE A 4 2.52 -4.16 -4.30
C ILE A 4 2.93 -5.59 -3.95
N SER A 5 4.15 -5.80 -3.45
CA SER A 5 4.56 -7.14 -3.02
C SER A 5 3.75 -7.66 -1.83
N THR A 6 3.35 -6.78 -0.91
CA THR A 6 2.49 -7.15 0.22
C THR A 6 1.13 -7.60 -0.31
N ALA A 7 0.49 -6.79 -1.15
CA ALA A 7 -0.80 -7.12 -1.74
C ALA A 7 -0.77 -8.45 -2.55
N VAL A 8 0.30 -8.69 -3.31
CA VAL A 8 0.48 -9.93 -4.10
C VAL A 8 0.66 -11.15 -3.20
N LYS A 9 1.40 -11.04 -2.09
CA LYS A 9 1.67 -12.16 -1.17
C LYS A 9 0.42 -12.72 -0.49
N PHE A 10 -0.62 -11.91 -0.33
CA PHE A 10 -1.83 -12.28 0.42
C PHE A 10 -3.04 -12.59 -0.49
N THR A 11 -2.83 -12.74 -1.80
CA THR A 11 -3.94 -12.82 -2.76
C THR A 11 -3.76 -13.99 -3.74
N GLU A 12 -4.51 -15.10 -3.58
CA GLU A 12 -4.37 -16.29 -4.44
C GLU A 12 -5.06 -16.18 -5.83
N LYS A 13 -6.16 -15.41 -5.97
CA LYS A 13 -6.81 -15.10 -7.26
C LYS A 13 -7.69 -13.85 -7.18
N VAL A 14 -7.12 -12.65 -7.24
CA VAL A 14 -7.95 -11.43 -7.28
C VAL A 14 -7.22 -10.20 -7.83
N PHE A 15 -7.99 -9.15 -8.16
CA PHE A 15 -7.52 -7.94 -8.84
C PHE A 15 -6.80 -6.98 -7.88
N LEU A 16 -5.81 -6.27 -8.42
CA LEU A 16 -5.10 -5.18 -7.74
C LEU A 16 -5.50 -3.86 -8.39
N ARG A 17 -5.87 -2.88 -7.58
CA ARG A 17 -6.13 -1.51 -8.02
C ARG A 17 -5.11 -0.58 -7.38
N MET A 18 -4.51 0.28 -8.19
CA MET A 18 -3.61 1.34 -7.73
C MET A 18 -4.18 2.69 -8.12
N ASP A 19 -4.37 3.55 -7.13
CA ASP A 19 -4.76 4.95 -7.32
C ASP A 19 -3.61 5.85 -6.85
N ALA A 20 -3.27 6.85 -7.65
CA ALA A 20 -2.31 7.88 -7.29
C ALA A 20 -2.97 9.25 -7.43
N ARG A 21 -2.83 10.08 -6.40
CA ARG A 21 -3.34 11.46 -6.38
C ARG A 21 -2.23 12.39 -5.91
N SER A 22 -2.13 13.56 -6.51
CA SER A 22 -1.22 14.60 -6.04
C SER A 22 -2.00 15.71 -5.35
N LYS A 23 -1.44 16.22 -4.26
CA LYS A 23 -1.98 17.34 -3.49
C LYS A 23 -0.87 18.35 -3.21
N ALA A 24 -1.08 19.60 -3.61
CA ALA A 24 -0.18 20.67 -3.19
C ALA A 24 -0.33 20.88 -1.67
N ILE A 25 0.80 20.88 -0.95
CA ILE A 25 0.83 21.11 0.51
C ILE A 25 1.42 22.49 0.85
N SER A 26 2.34 23.00 0.03
CA SER A 26 2.89 24.37 0.11
C SER A 26 3.53 24.76 -1.22
N ARG A 27 3.98 26.01 -1.37
CA ARG A 27 4.61 26.48 -2.62
C ARG A 27 5.81 25.59 -3.00
N GLY A 28 5.69 24.90 -4.13
CA GLY A 28 6.72 23.99 -4.65
C GLY A 28 6.76 22.62 -3.97
N THR A 29 5.87 22.34 -3.01
CA THR A 29 5.83 21.07 -2.29
C THR A 29 4.52 20.35 -2.57
N TYR A 30 4.63 19.11 -3.06
CA TYR A 30 3.50 18.26 -3.39
C TYR A 30 3.60 16.97 -2.58
N CYS A 31 2.47 16.53 -2.06
CA CYS A 31 2.29 15.20 -1.52
C CYS A 31 1.69 14.31 -2.62
N ILE A 32 2.21 13.09 -2.74
CA ILE A 32 1.65 12.07 -3.62
C ILE A 32 1.05 10.98 -2.74
N ASP A 33 -0.26 10.88 -2.75
CA ASP A 33 -1.00 9.82 -2.09
C ASP A 33 -1.10 8.63 -3.04
N ILE A 34 -0.51 7.50 -2.65
CA ILE A 34 -0.57 6.25 -3.38
C ILE A 34 -1.39 5.26 -2.56
N THR A 35 -2.48 4.77 -3.14
CA THR A 35 -3.33 3.75 -2.54
C THR A 35 -3.26 2.47 -3.37
N VAL A 36 -2.98 1.35 -2.72
CA VAL A 36 -3.05 0.02 -3.34
C VAL A 36 -4.18 -0.74 -2.64
N THR A 37 -5.16 -1.21 -3.42
CA THR A 37 -6.27 -2.03 -2.94
C THR A 37 -6.17 -3.42 -3.56
N ASP A 38 -6.12 -4.44 -2.72
CA ASP A 38 -6.33 -5.83 -3.11
C ASP A 38 -7.75 -6.28 -2.78
N SER A 39 -8.14 -7.43 -3.30
CA SER A 39 -9.45 -8.04 -3.07
C SER A 39 -9.32 -9.37 -2.32
N GLY A 40 -8.17 -9.59 -1.69
CA GLY A 40 -7.93 -10.70 -0.78
C GLY A 40 -8.67 -10.53 0.54
N LEU A 41 -8.52 -11.52 1.43
CA LEU A 41 -9.17 -11.56 2.75
C LEU A 41 -8.64 -10.51 3.74
N GLY A 42 -7.70 -9.67 3.30
CA GLY A 42 -6.98 -8.73 4.15
C GLY A 42 -5.80 -9.38 4.88
N ILE A 43 -5.10 -8.56 5.67
CA ILE A 43 -3.96 -8.98 6.50
C ILE A 43 -4.50 -9.22 7.91
N VAL A 44 -4.19 -10.38 8.52
CA VAL A 44 -4.57 -10.64 9.92
C VAL A 44 -3.97 -9.57 10.84
N PRO A 45 -4.71 -9.10 11.87
CA PRO A 45 -4.33 -7.93 12.67
C PRO A 45 -2.90 -7.95 13.22
N GLU A 46 -2.42 -9.13 13.60
CA GLU A 46 -1.10 -9.36 14.18
C GLU A 46 0.04 -9.15 13.17
N LEU A 47 -0.24 -9.28 11.87
CA LEU A 47 0.73 -9.10 10.79
C LEU A 47 0.75 -7.68 10.22
N ILE A 48 -0.26 -6.84 10.52
CA ILE A 48 -0.34 -5.44 10.05
C ILE A 48 0.92 -4.61 10.34
N PRO A 49 1.61 -4.74 11.49
CA PRO A 49 2.78 -3.92 11.77
C PRO A 49 4.01 -4.29 10.93
N GLN A 50 4.09 -5.52 10.41
CA GLN A 50 5.31 -6.04 9.79
C GLN A 50 5.75 -5.29 8.52
N PRO A 51 4.85 -4.93 7.58
CA PRO A 51 5.22 -4.16 6.39
C PRO A 51 5.74 -2.74 6.68
N PHE A 52 5.48 -2.22 7.90
CA PHE A 52 5.93 -0.91 8.36
C PHE A 52 7.24 -0.96 9.16
N GLN A 53 7.76 -2.17 9.45
CA GLN A 53 9.09 -2.29 10.02
C GLN A 53 10.15 -1.93 8.97
N PRO A 54 11.25 -1.25 9.37
CA PRO A 54 12.39 -1.03 8.48
C PRO A 54 12.93 -2.37 7.95
N PHE A 55 13.42 -2.38 6.71
CA PHE A 55 14.21 -3.51 6.23
C PHE A 55 15.56 -3.48 6.98
N SER A 56 15.85 -4.54 7.74
CA SER A 56 17.19 -4.84 8.27
C SER A 56 18.08 -5.41 7.17
#